data_AF-A0A1F7LY99-F1
#
_entry.id   AF-A0A1F7LY99-F1
#
_cell.length_a   1.000
_cell.length_b   1.000
_cell.length_c   1.000
_cell.angle_alpha   90.00
_cell.angle_beta   90.00
_cell.angle_gamma   90.00
#
_symmetry.space_group_name_H-M   'P 1'
#
loop_
_entity.id
_entity.type
_entity.pdbx_description
1 polymer ?
#
loop_
_entity_poly.entity_id
_entity_poly.type
_entity_poly.pdbx_seq_one_letter_code
_entity_poly.pdbx_strand_id
1 'polypeptide(L)'
;MSGTEEMRLTREARGRIEDTEKVVSRIDPGRLARAQQETLATIEDFLAKARAALTARDVQRALTLADKALALAHDLSRSLR
;
A
#
# COMPACT_ATOMS: atom_id res chain seq x y z
N MET A 1 19.74 12.25 5.69
CA MET A 1 19.16 12.01 4.36
C MET A 1 19.36 13.27 3.52
N SER A 2 19.88 13.19 2.30
CA SER A 2 19.98 14.37 1.42
C SER A 2 18.60 14.73 0.86
N GLY A 3 18.37 15.99 0.51
CA GLY A 3 17.07 16.41 -0.04
C GLY A 3 16.71 15.69 -1.35
N THR A 4 17.71 15.33 -2.16
CA THR A 4 17.52 14.52 -3.37
C THR A 4 17.05 13.10 -3.08
N GLU A 5 17.59 12.47 -2.04
CA GLU A 5 17.19 11.13 -1.62
C GLU A 5 15.78 11.12 -1.03
N GLU A 6 15.44 12.12 -0.20
CA GLU A 6 14.09 12.27 0.34
C GLU A 6 13.04 12.44 -0.77
N MET A 7 13.34 13.24 -1.80
CA MET A 7 12.45 13.41 -2.96
C MET A 7 12.29 12.11 -3.75
N ARG A 8 13.36 11.32 -3.91
CA ARG A 8 13.33 10.03 -4.59
C ARG A 8 12.42 9.05 -3.83
N LEU A 9 12.65 8.89 -2.53
CA LEU A 9 11.86 8.01 -1.67
C LEU A 9 10.40 8.45 -1.59
N THR A 10 10.12 9.76 -1.61
CA THR A 10 8.75 10.28 -1.62
C THR A 10 8.02 9.89 -2.90
N ARG A 11 8.67 10.03 -4.07
CA ARG A 11 8.09 9.59 -5.35
C ARG A 11 7.88 8.08 -5.37
N GLU A 12 8.84 7.32 -4.86
CA GLU A 12 8.75 5.87 -4.78
C GLU A 12 7.57 5.43 -3.90
N ALA A 13 7.45 5.96 -2.69
CA ALA A 13 6.34 5.67 -1.79
C ALA A 13 4.98 6.01 -2.40
N ARG A 14 4.86 7.16 -3.09
CA ARG A 14 3.63 7.54 -3.81
C ARG A 14 3.30 6.55 -4.94
N GLY A 15 4.30 6.16 -5.73
CA GLY A 15 4.11 5.16 -6.79
C GLY A 15 3.60 3.82 -6.23
N ARG A 16 4.16 3.35 -5.11
CA ARG A 16 3.72 2.12 -4.44
C ARG A 16 2.28 2.20 -3.93
N ILE A 17 1.89 3.36 -3.38
CA ILE A 17 0.50 3.63 -2.97
C ILE A 17 -0.43 3.52 -4.19
N GLU A 18 -0.13 4.23 -5.28
CA GLU A 18 -0.95 4.23 -6.49
C GLU A 18 -1.07 2.84 -7.11
N ASP A 19 0.02 2.08 -7.15
CA ASP A 19 0.01 0.72 -7.71
C ASP A 19 -0.79 -0.24 -6.83
N THR A 20 -0.74 -0.09 -5.50
CA THR A 20 -1.59 -0.87 -4.59
C THR A 20 -3.07 -0.57 -4.85
N GLU A 21 -3.45 0.70 -5.00
CA GLU A 21 -4.82 1.13 -5.28
C GLU A 21 -5.33 0.57 -6.62
N LYS A 22 -4.48 0.52 -7.65
CA LYS A 22 -4.82 -0.11 -8.94
C LYS A 22 -5.09 -1.61 -8.81
N VAL A 23 -4.39 -2.31 -7.91
CA VAL A 23 -4.64 -3.73 -7.66
C VAL A 23 -5.95 -3.90 -6.87
N VAL A 24 -6.11 -3.15 -5.78
CA VAL A 24 -7.28 -3.23 -4.90
C VAL A 24 -8.58 -2.85 -5.61
N SER A 25 -8.56 -1.84 -6.48
CA SER A 25 -9.75 -1.42 -7.26
C SER A 25 -10.31 -2.48 -8.20
N ARG A 26 -9.57 -3.56 -8.47
CA ARG A 26 -10.01 -4.70 -9.29
C ARG A 26 -10.59 -5.84 -8.46
N ILE A 27 -10.56 -5.74 -7.13
CA ILE A 27 -11.05 -6.75 -6.20
C ILE A 27 -12.49 -6.38 -5.83
N ASP A 28 -13.41 -7.34 -5.98
CA ASP A 28 -14.79 -7.21 -5.50
C ASP A 28 -14.87 -7.71 -4.04
N PRO A 29 -15.07 -6.81 -3.05
CA PRO A 29 -15.09 -7.19 -1.64
C PRO A 29 -16.24 -8.15 -1.28
N GLY A 30 -17.34 -8.15 -2.06
CA GLY A 30 -18.50 -9.00 -1.84
C GLY A 30 -18.25 -10.47 -2.18
N ARG A 31 -17.17 -10.77 -2.92
CA ARG A 31 -16.78 -12.12 -3.31
C ARG A 31 -15.64 -12.70 -2.48
N LEU A 32 -15.15 -11.94 -1.50
CA LEU A 32 -14.04 -12.34 -0.64
C LEU A 32 -14.53 -13.24 0.50
N ALA A 33 -13.78 -14.30 0.78
CA ALA A 33 -13.90 -15.02 2.04
C ALA A 33 -13.45 -14.14 3.20
N ARG A 34 -13.86 -14.47 4.44
CA ARG A 34 -13.54 -13.68 5.63
C ARG A 34 -12.04 -13.36 5.77
N ALA A 35 -11.16 -14.36 5.60
CA ALA A 35 -9.72 -14.16 5.68
C ALA A 35 -9.19 -13.19 4.60
N GLN A 36 -9.80 -13.19 3.42
CA GLN A 36 -9.45 -12.28 2.33
C GLN A 36 -9.96 -10.85 2.61
N GLN A 37 -11.13 -10.71 3.25
CA GLN A 37 -11.63 -9.41 3.72
C GLN A 37 -10.74 -8.81 4.81
N GLU A 38 -10.29 -9.62 5.77
CA GLU A 38 -9.32 -9.19 6.80
C GLU A 38 -7.98 -8.76 6.17
N THR A 39 -7.54 -9.47 5.13
CA THR A 39 -6.35 -9.10 4.33
C THR A 39 -6.56 -7.77 3.61
N LEU A 40 -7.72 -7.57 2.97
CA LEU A 40 -8.07 -6.31 2.30
C LEU A 40 -8.08 -5.13 3.29
N ALA A 41 -8.71 -5.30 4.45
CA ALA A 41 -8.72 -4.27 5.50
C ALA A 41 -7.29 -3.92 5.99
N THR A 42 -6.41 -4.93 6.08
CA THR A 42 -5.00 -4.72 6.44
C THR A 42 -4.24 -3.91 5.37
N ILE A 43 -4.52 -4.16 4.09
CA ILE A 43 -3.95 -3.38 2.98
C ILE A 43 -4.40 -1.91 3.08
N GLU A 44 -5.69 -1.66 3.31
CA GLU A 44 -6.25 -0.31 3.44
C GLU A 44 -5.66 0.44 4.63
N ASP A 45 -5.48 -0.22 5.78
CA ASP A 45 -4.82 0.34 6.96
C ASP A 45 -3.35 0.72 6.68
N PHE A 46 -2.59 -0.14 5.97
CA PHE A 46 -1.23 0.22 5.57
C PHE A 46 -1.19 1.42 4.62
N LEU A 47 -2.13 1.53 3.68
CA LEU A 47 -2.22 2.69 2.79
C LEU A 47 -2.53 3.97 3.57
N ALA A 48 -3.48 3.92 4.51
CA ALA A 48 -3.80 5.06 5.37
C ALA A 48 -2.57 5.51 6.18
N LYS A 49 -1.84 4.57 6.78
CA LYS A 49 -0.62 4.85 7.54
C LYS A 49 0.52 5.37 6.65
N ALA A 50 0.65 4.87 5.42
CA ALA A 50 1.67 5.33 4.48
C ALA A 50 1.42 6.80 4.09
N ARG A 51 0.16 7.17 3.82
CA ARG A 51 -0.23 8.57 3.56
C ARG A 51 0.04 9.47 4.75
N ALA A 52 -0.33 9.03 5.96
CA ALA A 52 -0.07 9.79 7.19
C ALA A 52 1.44 10.01 7.41
N ALA A 53 2.27 9.00 7.14
CA ALA A 53 3.72 9.10 7.22
C ALA A 53 4.29 10.10 6.18
N LEU A 54 3.76 10.12 4.94
CA LEU A 54 4.13 11.14 3.95
C LEU A 54 3.80 12.56 4.44
N THR A 55 2.61 12.76 5.02
CA THR A 55 2.21 14.06 5.59
C THR A 55 3.13 14.47 6.74
N ALA A 56 3.57 13.52 7.56
CA ALA A 56 4.51 13.74 8.65
C ALA A 56 5.98 13.86 8.20
N ARG A 57 6.27 13.77 6.89
CA ARG A 57 7.62 13.71 6.30
C ARG A 57 8.47 12.53 6.81
N ASP A 58 7.83 11.49 7.35
CA ASP A 58 8.47 10.22 7.68
C ASP A 58 8.50 9.33 6.43
N VAL A 59 9.35 9.70 5.48
CA VAL A 59 9.35 9.11 4.13
C VAL A 59 9.80 7.65 4.14
N GLN A 60 10.70 7.26 5.04
CA GLN A 60 11.14 5.87 5.17
C GLN A 60 10.01 4.97 5.70
N ARG A 61 9.25 5.45 6.69
CA ARG A 61 8.06 4.73 7.17
C ARG A 61 6.99 4.66 6.10
N ALA A 62 6.77 5.74 5.35
CA ALA A 62 5.82 5.76 4.24
C ALA A 62 6.14 4.69 3.19
N LEU A 63 7.39 4.63 2.73
CA LEU A 63 7.83 3.63 1.76
C LEU A 63 7.66 2.21 2.29
N THR A 64 8.07 1.96 3.54
CA THR A 64 7.94 0.64 4.18
C THR A 64 6.49 0.16 4.24
N LEU A 65 5.56 1.06 4.59
CA LEU A 65 4.13 0.73 4.67
C LEU A 65 3.53 0.52 3.28
N ALA A 66 3.91 1.33 2.29
CA ALA A 66 3.45 1.21 0.92
C ALA A 66 3.93 -0.10 0.27
N ASP A 67 5.17 -0.52 0.53
CA ASP A 67 5.71 -1.80 0.05
C ASP A 67 4.95 -3.01 0.65
N LYS A 68 4.64 -2.96 1.95
CA LYS A 68 3.83 -3.99 2.61
C LYS A 68 2.42 -4.07 2.04
N ALA A 69 1.79 -2.92 1.80
CA ALA A 69 0.48 -2.85 1.18
C ALA A 69 0.49 -3.46 -0.22
N LEU A 70 1.48 -3.12 -1.05
CA LEU A 70 1.59 -3.62 -2.42
C LEU A 70 1.84 -5.14 -2.46
N ALA A 71 2.72 -5.65 -1.59
CA ALA A 71 2.99 -7.08 -1.49
C ALA A 71 1.71 -7.85 -1.14
N LEU A 72 0.99 -7.43 -0.09
CA LEU A 72 -0.27 -8.05 0.31
C LEU A 72 -1.36 -7.94 -0.77
N ALA A 73 -1.44 -6.81 -1.48
CA ALA A 73 -2.42 -6.64 -2.56
C ALA A 73 -2.15 -7.61 -3.72
N HIS A 74 -0.88 -7.82 -4.09
CA HIS A 74 -0.52 -8.81 -5.10
C HIS A 74 -0.82 -10.24 -4.62
N ASP A 75 -0.52 -10.58 -3.38
CA ASP A 75 -0.80 -11.91 -2.82
C ASP A 75 -2.31 -12.18 -2.75
N LEU A 76 -3.09 -11.20 -2.28
CA LEU A 76 -4.55 -11.27 -2.29
C LEU A 76 -5.08 -11.44 -3.72
N SER A 77 -4.62 -10.63 -4.67
CA SER A 77 -5.03 -10.75 -6.08
C SER A 77 -4.70 -12.11 -6.69
N ARG A 78 -3.57 -12.72 -6.33
CA ARG A 78 -3.20 -14.07 -6.78
C ARG A 78 -4.10 -15.14 -6.16
N SER A 79 -4.51 -14.98 -4.91
CA SER A 79 -5.41 -15.91 -4.22
C SER A 79 -6.84 -15.95 -4.76
N LEU A 80 -7.22 -14.97 -5.60
CA LEU A 80 -8.54 -14.84 -6.20
C LEU A 80 -8.64 -15.41 -7.62
N ARG A 81 -7.51 -15.91 -8.17
CA ARG A 81 -7.43 -16.49 -9.51
C ARG A 81 -7.73 -17.98 -9.51
#